data_AF-A0A418X7L4-F1
#
_entry.id   AF-A0A418X7L4-F1
#
_cell.length_a   1.000
_cell.length_b   1.000
_cell.length_c   1.000
_cell.angle_alpha   90.00
_cell.angle_beta   90.00
_cell.angle_gamma   90.00
#
_symmetry.space_group_name_H-M   'P 1'
#
loop_
_entity.id
_entity.type
_entity.pdbx_description
1 polymer ?
#
loop_
_entity_poly.entity_id
_entity_poly.type
_entity_poly.pdbx_seq_one_letter_code
_entity_poly.pdbx_strand_id
1 'polypeptide(L)'
;MAEPTASVHKACNGWGETMAAYRFFDNEALYLVVAWRIAHLMRMGRTCPDPDANLFFDPNEIQAAYLLNKAPAPPVPRLNEVVRMIARIGGFLARKSDGEPGAETIWEGCVDVRASAPTIKTLHEMGLLSSCV
;
A
#
# COMPACT_ATOMS: atom_id res chain seq x y z
N MET A 1 13.89 19.16 15.55
CA MET A 1 12.93 19.09 14.42
C MET A 1 13.51 18.15 13.39
N ALA A 2 12.78 17.12 12.94
CA ALA A 2 13.27 16.25 11.87
C ALA A 2 13.26 17.04 10.56
N GLU A 3 14.38 17.04 9.83
CA GLU A 3 14.52 17.67 8.51
C GLU A 3 14.40 16.57 7.43
N PRO A 4 13.20 16.28 6.89
CA PRO A 4 12.99 15.16 5.97
C PRO A 4 13.68 15.32 4.59
N THR A 5 14.17 16.52 4.28
CA THR A 5 14.92 16.83 3.04
C THR A 5 16.44 16.86 3.24
N ALA A 6 16.93 16.69 4.46
CA ALA A 6 18.37 16.62 4.72
C ALA A 6 18.96 15.33 4.14
N SER A 7 20.22 15.37 3.67
CA SER A 7 20.92 14.15 3.27
C SER A 7 21.04 13.20 4.46
N VAL A 8 21.02 11.89 4.22
CA VAL A 8 21.10 10.85 5.27
C VAL A 8 22.24 11.11 6.25
N HIS A 9 23.39 11.56 5.75
CA HIS A 9 24.54 11.93 6.58
C HIS A 9 24.28 13.11 7.53
N LYS A 10 23.46 14.09 7.12
CA LYS A 10 23.11 15.26 7.93
C LYS A 10 21.97 14.98 8.90
N ALA A 11 21.16 13.95 8.63
CA ALA A 11 20.08 13.48 9.50
C ALA A 11 20.54 12.52 10.61
N CYS A 12 21.64 11.79 10.38
CA CYS A 12 22.24 10.89 11.37
C CYS A 12 23.29 11.61 12.25
N ASN A 13 23.33 11.33 13.56
CA ASN A 13 24.24 11.99 14.50
C ASN A 13 25.67 11.41 14.48
N GLY A 14 26.06 10.72 13.41
CA GLY A 14 27.41 10.15 13.26
C GLY A 14 27.55 9.14 12.12
N TRP A 15 28.81 8.78 11.82
CA TRP A 15 29.15 7.82 10.76
C TRP A 15 28.60 6.40 11.01
N GLY A 16 28.56 5.96 12.27
CA GLY A 16 27.98 4.65 12.64
C GLY A 16 26.48 4.56 12.34
N GLU A 17 25.71 5.60 12.68
CA GLU A 17 24.27 5.69 12.37
C GLU A 17 24.02 5.84 10.87
N THR A 18 24.82 6.66 10.18
CA THR A 18 24.74 6.81 8.72
C THR A 18 24.96 5.46 8.03
N MET A 19 25.92 4.67 8.50
CA MET A 19 26.25 3.37 7.91
C MET A 19 25.27 2.26 8.29
N ALA A 20 24.64 2.36 9.46
CA ALA A 20 23.49 1.54 9.80
C ALA A 20 22.29 1.86 8.89
N ALA A 21 22.03 3.14 8.59
CA ALA A 21 21.00 3.55 7.65
C ALA A 21 21.27 3.03 6.23
N TYR A 22 22.50 3.18 5.71
CA TYR A 22 22.87 2.61 4.41
C TYR A 22 22.76 1.09 4.38
N ARG A 23 23.24 0.36 5.40
CA ARG A 23 23.09 -1.10 5.48
C ARG A 23 21.65 -1.56 5.58
N PHE A 24 20.79 -0.74 6.17
CA PHE A 24 19.35 -0.98 6.18
C PHE A 24 18.79 -0.84 4.76
N PHE A 25 19.16 0.21 4.03
CA PHE A 25 18.75 0.39 2.63
C PHE A 25 19.35 -0.65 1.68
N ASP A 26 20.58 -1.11 1.92
CA ASP A 26 21.24 -2.16 1.12
C ASP A 26 20.87 -3.59 1.57
N ASN A 27 19.88 -3.75 2.45
CA ASN A 27 19.47 -5.06 2.94
C ASN A 27 18.54 -5.74 1.92
N GLU A 28 19.10 -6.65 1.13
CA GLU A 28 18.36 -7.47 0.16
C GLU A 28 17.17 -8.22 0.79
N ALA A 29 17.26 -8.62 2.06
CA ALA A 29 16.18 -9.32 2.73
C ALA A 29 14.92 -8.45 2.88
N LEU A 30 15.07 -7.14 3.07
CA LEU A 30 13.93 -6.22 3.15
C LEU A 30 13.22 -6.12 1.80
N TYR A 31 13.97 -5.96 0.71
CA TYR A 31 13.41 -5.94 -0.64
C TYR A 31 12.77 -7.28 -0.99
N LEU A 32 13.35 -8.42 -0.57
CA LEU A 32 12.76 -9.74 -0.77
C LEU A 32 11.41 -9.89 -0.06
N VAL A 33 11.27 -9.40 1.18
CA VAL A 33 9.99 -9.44 1.92
C VAL A 33 8.93 -8.61 1.19
N VAL A 34 9.29 -7.42 0.73
CA VAL A 34 8.39 -6.53 0.00
C VAL A 34 8.01 -7.13 -1.36
N ALA A 35 8.98 -7.61 -2.13
CA ALA A 35 8.74 -8.27 -3.41
C ALA A 35 7.88 -9.52 -3.24
N TRP A 36 8.12 -10.33 -2.21
CA TRP A 36 7.29 -11.47 -1.87
C TRP A 36 5.86 -11.06 -1.58
N ARG A 37 5.62 -9.98 -0.81
CA ARG A 37 4.27 -9.48 -0.53
C ARG A 37 3.54 -9.11 -1.82
N ILE A 38 4.18 -8.37 -2.72
CA ILE A 38 3.58 -8.00 -4.02
C ILE A 38 3.28 -9.26 -4.86
N ALA A 39 4.25 -10.16 -4.98
CA ALA A 39 4.08 -11.41 -5.72
C ALA A 39 2.98 -12.31 -5.12
N HIS A 40 2.87 -12.33 -3.79
CA HIS A 40 1.84 -13.08 -3.08
C HIS A 40 0.45 -12.50 -3.34
N LEU A 41 0.27 -11.17 -3.22
CA LEU A 41 -0.99 -10.48 -3.52
C LEU A 41 -1.42 -10.70 -4.98
N MET A 42 -0.47 -10.59 -5.92
CA MET A 42 -0.71 -10.89 -7.34
C MET A 42 -1.19 -12.33 -7.56
N ARG A 43 -0.51 -13.30 -6.95
CA ARG A 43 -0.88 -14.71 -7.09
C ARG A 43 -2.25 -14.96 -6.49
N MET A 44 -2.50 -14.49 -5.27
CA MET A 44 -3.77 -14.67 -4.58
C MET A 44 -4.95 -14.06 -5.34
N GLY A 45 -4.81 -12.83 -5.86
CA GLY A 45 -5.86 -12.20 -6.67
C GLY A 45 -6.26 -13.00 -7.93
N ARG A 46 -5.34 -13.82 -8.45
CA ARG A 46 -5.57 -14.69 -9.62
C ARG A 46 -6.09 -16.08 -9.26
N THR A 47 -5.55 -16.70 -8.21
CA THR A 47 -5.86 -18.10 -7.86
C THR A 47 -7.03 -18.25 -6.89
N CYS A 48 -7.28 -17.25 -6.06
CA CYS A 48 -8.34 -17.27 -5.06
C CYS A 48 -8.90 -15.84 -4.87
N PRO A 49 -9.90 -15.43 -5.68
CA PRO A 49 -10.36 -14.05 -5.73
C PRO A 49 -11.33 -13.67 -4.60
N ASP A 50 -11.93 -14.66 -3.93
CA ASP A 50 -13.01 -14.48 -2.97
C ASP A 50 -12.65 -14.28 -1.48
N PRO A 51 -11.40 -14.45 -0.99
CA PRO A 51 -11.13 -14.27 0.43
C PRO A 51 -11.32 -12.81 0.84
N ASP A 52 -11.66 -12.62 2.11
CA ASP A 52 -11.82 -11.31 2.73
C ASP A 52 -10.49 -10.53 2.70
N ALA A 53 -10.53 -9.30 2.19
CA ALA A 53 -9.36 -8.42 2.10
C ALA A 53 -8.81 -8.03 3.48
N ASN A 54 -9.62 -8.10 4.54
CA ASN A 54 -9.18 -7.85 5.93
C ASN A 54 -8.10 -8.83 6.40
N LEU A 55 -7.95 -9.99 5.75
CA LEU A 55 -6.87 -10.94 6.04
C LEU A 55 -5.50 -10.46 5.53
N PHE A 56 -5.48 -9.49 4.61
CA PHE A 56 -4.27 -9.06 3.90
C PHE A 56 -3.91 -7.58 4.10
N PHE A 57 -4.92 -6.75 4.40
CA PHE A 57 -4.81 -5.30 4.50
C PHE A 57 -5.46 -4.78 5.78
N ASP A 58 -4.94 -3.67 6.29
CA ASP A 58 -5.60 -2.93 7.37
C ASP A 58 -6.91 -2.29 6.86
N PRO A 59 -7.97 -2.17 7.67
CA PRO A 59 -9.21 -1.52 7.26
C PRO A 59 -9.02 -0.10 6.70
N ASN A 60 -8.05 0.66 7.22
CA ASN A 60 -7.75 2.00 6.70
C ASN A 60 -7.08 1.93 5.32
N GLU A 61 -6.26 0.91 5.05
CA GLU A 61 -5.65 0.69 3.73
C GLU A 61 -6.73 0.29 2.71
N ILE A 62 -7.69 -0.55 3.11
CA ILE A 62 -8.83 -0.92 2.26
C ILE A 62 -9.65 0.33 1.95
N GLN A 63 -10.04 1.08 2.98
CA GLN A 63 -10.81 2.31 2.80
C GLN A 63 -10.05 3.33 1.95
N ALA A 64 -8.73 3.44 2.10
CA ALA A 64 -7.89 4.28 1.24
C ALA A 64 -7.98 3.88 -0.24
N ALA A 65 -7.87 2.58 -0.53
CA ALA A 65 -7.98 2.08 -1.90
C ALA A 65 -9.33 2.48 -2.53
N TYR A 66 -10.42 2.40 -1.77
CA TYR A 66 -11.75 2.80 -2.24
C TYR A 66 -11.91 4.31 -2.40
N LEU A 67 -11.47 5.10 -1.41
CA LEU A 67 -11.55 6.56 -1.43
C LEU A 67 -10.71 7.17 -2.57
N LEU A 68 -9.50 6.68 -2.81
CA LEU A 68 -8.62 7.14 -3.89
C LEU A 68 -9.22 6.86 -5.27
N ASN A 69 -10.00 5.79 -5.40
CA ASN A 69 -10.78 5.49 -6.61
C ASN A 69 -12.16 6.18 -6.64
N LYS A 70 -12.48 7.02 -5.64
CA LYS A 70 -13.76 7.72 -5.50
C LYS A 70 -14.97 6.78 -5.52
N ALA A 71 -14.82 5.60 -4.93
CA ALA A 71 -15.86 4.59 -4.84
C ALA A 71 -16.19 4.28 -3.37
N PRO A 72 -17.44 3.88 -3.06
CA PRO A 72 -17.78 3.42 -1.71
C PRO A 72 -17.19 2.03 -1.45
N ALA A 73 -16.67 1.82 -0.23
CA ALA A 73 -16.23 0.51 0.21
C ALA A 73 -17.44 -0.39 0.52
N PRO A 74 -17.49 -1.63 0.00
CA PRO A 74 -18.51 -2.60 0.38
C PRO A 74 -18.29 -3.10 1.82
N PRO A 75 -19.34 -3.60 2.51
CA PRO A 75 -19.23 -4.13 3.87
C PRO A 75 -18.25 -5.31 3.99
N VAL A 76 -18.14 -6.11 2.93
CA VAL A 76 -17.19 -7.24 2.84
C VAL A 76 -16.29 -7.02 1.62
N PRO A 77 -15.12 -6.40 1.80
CA PRO A 77 -14.19 -6.14 0.71
C PRO A 77 -13.52 -7.44 0.25
N ARG A 78 -13.60 -7.74 -1.04
CA ARG A 78 -12.93 -8.92 -1.62
C ARG A 78 -11.48 -8.60 -1.95
N LEU A 79 -10.59 -9.57 -1.75
CA LEU A 79 -9.17 -9.39 -2.04
C LEU A 79 -8.90 -8.94 -3.48
N ASN A 80 -9.53 -9.59 -4.47
CA ASN A 80 -9.30 -9.25 -5.88
C ASN A 80 -9.76 -7.81 -6.21
N GLU A 81 -10.89 -7.39 -5.65
CA GLU A 81 -11.40 -6.03 -5.84
C GLU A 81 -10.42 -5.01 -5.27
N VAL A 82 -9.99 -5.20 -4.01
CA VAL A 82 -9.02 -4.29 -3.37
C VAL A 82 -7.71 -4.25 -4.15
N VAL A 83 -7.16 -5.40 -4.54
CA VAL A 83 -5.91 -5.45 -5.35
C VAL A 83 -6.07 -4.73 -6.68
N ARG A 84 -7.22 -4.86 -7.35
CA ARG A 84 -7.50 -4.11 -8.59
C ARG A 84 -7.64 -2.62 -8.35
N MET A 85 -8.23 -2.21 -7.23
CA MET A 85 -8.33 -0.79 -6.87
C MET A 85 -6.98 -0.18 -6.56
N ILE A 86 -6.13 -0.92 -5.84
CA ILE A 86 -4.72 -0.58 -5.63
C ILE A 86 -4.01 -0.42 -6.98
N ALA A 87 -4.13 -1.41 -7.86
CA ALA A 87 -3.49 -1.35 -9.18
C ALA A 87 -3.97 -0.14 -10.01
N ARG A 88 -5.24 0.24 -9.91
CA ARG A 88 -5.79 1.41 -10.62
C ARG A 88 -5.18 2.73 -10.15
N ILE A 89 -4.84 2.82 -8.87
CA ILE A 89 -4.12 3.97 -8.31
C ILE A 89 -2.73 4.06 -8.94
N GLY A 90 -2.03 2.93 -9.05
CA GLY A 90 -0.76 2.81 -9.77
C GLY A 90 -0.91 2.74 -11.30
N GLY A 91 -1.94 3.34 -11.90
CA GLY A 91 -2.05 3.51 -13.35
C GLY A 91 -2.68 2.35 -14.14
N PHE A 92 -3.19 1.29 -13.50
CA PHE A 92 -3.94 0.24 -14.20
C PHE A 92 -5.29 0.76 -14.71
N LEU A 93 -5.53 0.66 -16.02
CA LEU A 93 -6.74 1.20 -16.65
C LEU A 93 -8.01 0.36 -16.39
N ALA A 94 -7.86 -0.92 -16.06
CA ALA A 94 -8.96 -1.85 -15.77
C ALA A 94 -10.04 -1.93 -16.86
N ARG A 95 -9.67 -1.93 -18.15
CA ARG A 95 -10.62 -2.15 -19.24
C ARG A 95 -11.01 -3.63 -19.33
N LYS A 96 -12.16 -3.90 -19.96
CA LYS A 96 -12.76 -5.25 -20.08
C LYS A 96 -11.83 -6.31 -20.72
N SER A 97 -10.76 -5.90 -21.40
CA SER A 97 -9.80 -6.80 -22.07
C SER A 97 -8.33 -6.61 -21.61
N ASP A 98 -8.05 -5.79 -20.60
CA ASP A 98 -6.66 -5.48 -20.19
C ASP A 98 -5.96 -6.63 -19.46
N GLY A 99 -6.69 -7.65 -19.04
CA GLY A 99 -6.15 -8.78 -18.29
C GLY A 99 -6.00 -8.49 -16.80
N GLU A 100 -4.96 -9.08 -16.19
CA GLU A 100 -4.67 -8.97 -14.76
C GLU A 100 -3.63 -7.88 -14.49
N PRO A 101 -3.70 -7.17 -13.35
CA PRO A 101 -2.72 -6.15 -13.00
C PRO A 101 -1.30 -6.70 -12.87
N GLY A 102 -0.33 -5.84 -13.19
CA GLY A 102 1.11 -6.12 -13.12
C GLY A 102 1.72 -5.79 -11.76
N ALA A 103 2.96 -6.26 -11.54
CA ALA A 103 3.66 -6.05 -10.26
C ALA A 103 3.97 -4.57 -10.00
N GLU A 104 4.35 -3.83 -11.04
CA GLU A 104 4.68 -2.41 -10.97
C GLU A 104 3.47 -1.55 -10.56
N THR A 105 2.34 -1.73 -11.24
CA THR A 105 1.12 -0.97 -10.93
C THR A 105 0.56 -1.27 -9.54
N ILE A 106 0.73 -2.52 -9.06
CA ILE A 106 0.35 -2.88 -7.68
C ILE A 106 1.32 -2.25 -6.67
N TRP A 107 2.62 -2.26 -6.95
CA TRP A 107 3.62 -1.63 -6.10
C TRP A 107 3.36 -0.13 -5.94
N GLU A 108 3.21 0.60 -7.05
CA GLU A 108 2.94 2.04 -7.03
C GLU A 108 1.65 2.35 -6.27
N GLY A 109 0.57 1.61 -6.55
CA GLY A 109 -0.68 1.75 -5.82
C GLY A 109 -0.55 1.47 -4.32
N CYS A 110 0.25 0.47 -3.93
CA CYS A 110 0.48 0.14 -2.53
C CYS A 110 1.23 1.27 -1.79
N VAL A 111 2.16 1.94 -2.46
CA VAL A 111 2.89 3.09 -1.90
C VAL A 111 1.90 4.21 -1.58
N ASP A 112 1.02 4.56 -2.52
CA ASP A 112 0.03 5.64 -2.33
C ASP A 112 -1.03 5.29 -1.28
N VAL A 113 -1.51 4.05 -1.26
CA VAL A 113 -2.46 3.56 -0.25
C VAL A 113 -1.85 3.62 1.14
N ARG A 114 -0.60 3.14 1.30
CA ARG A 114 0.11 3.21 2.57
C ARG A 114 0.36 4.63 3.03
N ALA A 115 0.67 5.55 2.11
CA ALA A 115 0.83 6.96 2.42
C ALA A 115 -0.50 7.63 2.88
N SER A 116 -1.63 7.15 2.36
CA SER A 116 -2.96 7.69 2.66
C SER A 116 -3.57 7.14 3.95
N ALA A 117 -3.21 5.92 4.36
CA ALA A 117 -3.80 5.25 5.53
C ALA A 117 -3.68 6.06 6.85
N PRO A 118 -2.54 6.70 7.20
CA PRO A 118 -2.44 7.54 8.40
C PRO A 118 -3.39 8.74 8.38
N THR A 119 -3.56 9.37 7.21
CA THR A 119 -4.49 10.48 7.02
C THR A 119 -5.94 10.02 7.26
N ILE A 120 -6.32 8.87 6.71
CA ILE A 120 -7.67 8.32 6.88
C ILE A 120 -7.93 7.96 8.34
N LYS A 121 -6.96 7.33 9.00
CA LYS A 121 -7.04 7.05 10.43
C LYS A 121 -7.25 8.34 11.24
N THR A 122 -6.48 9.39 10.94
CA THR A 122 -6.62 10.70 11.59
C THR A 122 -7.99 11.31 11.36
N LEU A 123 -8.51 11.24 10.13
CA LEU A 123 -9.85 11.75 9.80
C LEU A 123 -10.97 10.98 10.52
N HIS A 124 -10.80 9.68 10.73
CA HIS A 124 -11.72 8.86 11.53
C HIS A 124 -11.67 9.27 13.01
N GLU A 125 -10.47 9.46 13.57
CA GLU A 125 -10.28 9.94 14.95
C GLU A 125 -10.90 11.34 15.17
N MET A 126 -10.88 12.20 14.14
CA MET A 126 -11.53 13.52 14.15
C MET A 126 -13.05 13.46 13.93
N GLY A 127 -13.63 12.28 13.65
CA GLY A 127 -15.05 12.11 13.35
C GLY A 127 -15.48 12.70 12.00
N LEU A 128 -14.53 12.97 11.09
CA LEU A 128 -14.78 13.56 9.76
C LEU A 128 -15.06 12.51 8.69
N LEU A 129 -14.72 11.24 8.95
CA LEU A 129 -15.08 10.09 8.13
C LEU A 129 -15.86 9.10 8.97
N SER A 130 -17.03 8.67 8.49
CA SER A 130 -17.71 7.51 9.05
C SER A 130 -16.89 6.26 8.74
N SER A 131 -16.79 5.34 9.70
CA SER A 131 -16.40 3.97 9.39
C SER A 131 -17.43 3.42 8.40
N CYS A 132 -16.97 2.96 7.24
CA CYS A 132 -17.77 2.11 6.38
C CYS A 132 -17.75 0.73 7.06
N VAL A 133 -18.75 0.48 7.91
CA VAL A 133 -19.08 -0.86 8.43
C VAL A 133 -20.09 -1.50 7.49
#